data_AF-A0A2X3EGV9-F1
#
_entry.id   AF-A0A2X3EGV9-F1
#
_cell.length_a   1.000
_cell.length_b   1.000
_cell.length_c   1.000
_cell.angle_alpha   90.00
_cell.angle_beta   90.00
_cell.angle_gamma   90.00
#
_symmetry.space_group_name_H-M   'P 1'
#
loop_
_entity.id
_entity.type
_entity.pdbx_description
1 polymer ?
#
loop_
_entity_poly.entity_id
_entity_poly.type
_entity_poly.pdbx_seq_one_letter_code
_entity_poly.pdbx_strand_id
1 'polypeptide(L)'
;MFVLVGMAELTAAGIYMQYWLPDVPTWVWAAAFFIIINAVNLVNVRLYGEAEFWFALIKVLAIIGMIAFGLWMLFGGHGGSKAGFDNLWKHGGFLATGWHGLILSLAVIMFSFGGLELIGITAAEAQNPEKSIPKAVNQVVYRILLFYIGSLVVLLALYPWVEIKSDSSPFVMIFHNLDSNLVASALNFVILVASLSVYNSGVYSNSRMLFGLSVQGNAPKFLARVSKRGVPVNSLLLSGIITSLVVVLNYLLPHEALGLLMALVVATLLLNWIMICMAHLKFRAAQRRKGRESKFKALLAPASNYFCIAFLGLILALMCTIDGMRLSAILLPVWILFLFIAFKLLRRPA
;
A
#
# COMPACT_ATOMS: atom_id res chain seq x y z
N MET A 1 -0.83 0.78 -11.35
CA MET A 1 -0.69 0.41 -9.93
C MET A 1 -0.72 1.63 -9.02
N PHE A 2 0.33 2.45 -8.89
CA PHE A 2 0.33 3.58 -7.93
C PHE A 2 -0.77 4.63 -8.13
N VAL A 3 -1.26 4.84 -9.37
CA VAL A 3 -2.48 5.63 -9.60
C VAL A 3 -3.67 5.03 -8.85
N LEU A 4 -3.94 3.72 -9.02
CA LEU A 4 -5.02 3.01 -8.32
C LEU A 4 -4.82 3.01 -6.80
N VAL A 5 -3.58 2.86 -6.32
CA VAL A 5 -3.25 2.99 -4.90
C VAL A 5 -3.64 4.38 -4.40
N GLY A 6 -3.25 5.42 -5.13
CA GLY A 6 -3.61 6.79 -4.77
C GLY A 6 -5.12 7.05 -4.75
N MET A 7 -5.87 6.46 -5.69
CA MET A 7 -7.33 6.50 -5.65
C MET A 7 -7.90 5.79 -4.42
N ALA A 8 -7.38 4.60 -4.07
CA ALA A 8 -7.81 3.86 -2.90
C ALA A 8 -7.54 4.64 -1.60
N GLU A 9 -6.35 5.22 -1.48
CA GLU A 9 -5.95 6.04 -0.31
C GLU A 9 -6.78 7.32 -0.20
N LEU A 10 -7.06 8.03 -1.29
CA LEU A 10 -7.93 9.21 -1.26
C LEU A 10 -9.36 8.87 -0.83
N THR A 11 -9.86 7.69 -1.26
CA THR A 11 -11.16 7.16 -0.82
C THR A 11 -11.14 6.84 0.68
N ALA A 12 -10.11 6.15 1.16
CA ALA A 12 -9.93 5.82 2.57
C ALA A 12 -9.80 7.08 3.44
N ALA A 13 -9.02 8.07 3.00
CA ALA A 13 -8.90 9.37 3.66
C ALA A 13 -10.26 10.08 3.80
N GLY A 14 -11.13 9.97 2.79
CA GLY A 14 -12.51 10.46 2.87
C GLY A 14 -13.33 9.76 3.94
N ILE A 15 -13.24 8.43 4.04
CA ILE A 15 -13.91 7.63 5.08
C ILE A 15 -13.39 8.02 6.47
N TYR A 16 -12.08 8.20 6.64
CA TYR A 16 -11.53 8.62 7.94
C TYR A 16 -12.00 10.02 8.34
N MET A 17 -12.21 10.93 7.38
CA MET A 17 -12.77 12.25 7.70
C MET A 17 -14.23 12.20 8.17
N GLN A 18 -15.01 11.23 7.71
CA GLN A 18 -16.40 11.04 8.16
C GLN A 18 -16.51 10.67 9.64
N TYR A 19 -15.42 10.21 10.28
CA TYR A 19 -15.40 10.04 11.73
C TYR A 19 -15.65 11.35 12.49
N TRP A 20 -15.09 12.47 12.02
CA TRP A 20 -15.31 13.79 12.65
C TRP A 20 -16.45 14.57 12.00
N LEU A 21 -16.63 14.41 10.68
CA LEU A 21 -17.58 15.17 9.88
C LEU A 21 -18.43 14.20 9.02
N PRO A 22 -19.36 13.45 9.66
CA PRO A 22 -20.11 12.38 8.99
C PRO A 22 -21.04 12.88 7.89
N ASP A 23 -21.55 14.10 8.03
CA ASP A 23 -22.47 14.71 7.06
C ASP A 23 -21.78 15.13 5.75
N VAL A 24 -20.44 15.20 5.74
CA VAL A 24 -19.68 15.58 4.55
C VAL A 24 -19.39 14.33 3.70
N PRO A 25 -19.79 14.31 2.42
CA PRO A 25 -19.54 13.17 1.55
C PRO A 25 -18.05 12.89 1.32
N THR A 26 -17.69 11.60 1.17
CA THR A 26 -16.31 11.14 0.95
C THR A 26 -15.62 11.80 -0.24
N TRP A 27 -16.36 12.06 -1.34
CA TRP A 27 -15.80 12.66 -2.56
C TRP A 27 -15.26 14.08 -2.33
N VAL A 28 -15.85 14.85 -1.42
CA VAL A 28 -15.42 16.22 -1.08
C VAL A 28 -14.03 16.17 -0.46
N TRP A 29 -13.85 15.29 0.52
CA TRP A 29 -12.56 15.08 1.18
C TRP A 29 -11.52 14.51 0.23
N ALA A 30 -11.90 13.53 -0.60
CA ALA A 30 -11.01 12.97 -1.63
C ALA A 30 -10.53 14.07 -2.59
N ALA A 31 -11.41 14.97 -3.03
CA ALA A 31 -11.06 16.10 -3.90
C ALA A 31 -10.15 17.11 -3.19
N ALA A 32 -10.45 17.46 -1.93
CA ALA A 32 -9.65 18.39 -1.15
C ALA A 32 -8.22 17.88 -0.96
N PHE A 33 -8.05 16.63 -0.50
CA PHE A 33 -6.72 16.03 -0.31
C PHE A 33 -5.99 15.81 -1.63
N PHE A 34 -6.71 15.45 -2.70
CA PHE A 34 -6.14 15.38 -4.05
C PHE A 34 -5.49 16.72 -4.43
N ILE A 35 -6.23 17.83 -4.31
CA ILE A 35 -5.73 19.16 -4.67
C ILE A 35 -4.52 19.53 -3.80
N ILE A 36 -4.62 19.36 -2.48
CA ILE A 36 -3.56 19.73 -1.53
C ILE A 36 -2.26 18.99 -1.84
N ILE A 37 -2.30 17.66 -1.95
CA ILE A 37 -1.09 16.85 -2.12
C ILE A 37 -0.46 17.06 -3.50
N ASN A 38 -1.26 17.20 -4.58
CA ASN A 38 -0.71 17.51 -5.90
C ASN A 38 -0.11 18.92 -5.95
N ALA A 39 -0.71 19.90 -5.29
CA ALA A 39 -0.15 21.24 -5.19
C ALA A 39 1.22 21.22 -4.48
N VAL A 40 1.34 20.52 -3.35
CA VAL A 40 2.62 20.35 -2.64
C VAL A 40 3.68 19.71 -3.56
N ASN A 41 3.31 18.66 -4.30
CA ASN A 41 4.23 17.96 -5.21
C ASN A 41 4.63 18.79 -6.44
N LEU A 42 3.82 19.76 -6.86
CA LEU A 42 4.16 20.69 -7.94
C LEU A 42 5.18 21.75 -7.50
N VAL A 43 5.19 22.13 -6.22
CA VAL A 43 6.00 23.25 -5.73
C VAL A 43 7.47 22.88 -5.54
N ASN A 44 7.80 21.74 -4.92
CA ASN A 44 9.20 21.37 -4.65
C ASN A 44 9.39 19.86 -4.39
N VAL A 45 10.33 19.22 -5.07
CA VAL A 45 10.72 17.82 -4.79
C VAL A 45 11.28 17.63 -3.38
N ARG A 46 11.93 18.65 -2.79
CA ARG A 46 12.48 18.56 -1.43
C ARG A 46 11.40 18.50 -0.35
N LEU A 47 10.23 19.12 -0.60
CA LEU A 47 9.09 19.06 0.31
C LEU A 47 8.56 17.63 0.48
N TYR A 48 8.71 16.77 -0.53
CA TYR A 48 8.36 15.35 -0.41
C TYR A 48 9.15 14.66 0.70
N GLY A 49 10.47 14.80 0.69
CA GLY A 49 11.34 14.13 1.67
C GLY A 49 11.10 14.61 3.10
N GLU A 50 10.89 15.91 3.28
CA GLU A 50 10.56 16.49 4.59
C GLU A 50 9.17 16.07 5.07
N ALA A 51 8.15 16.13 4.21
CA ALA A 51 6.79 15.69 4.54
C ALA A 51 6.77 14.20 4.94
N GLU A 52 7.44 13.34 4.17
CA GLU A 52 7.53 11.92 4.49
C GLU A 52 8.27 11.64 5.79
N PHE A 53 9.32 12.41 6.12
CA PHE A 53 10.00 12.29 7.40
C PHE A 53 9.03 12.55 8.58
N TRP A 54 8.28 13.65 8.52
CA TRP A 54 7.29 13.98 9.54
C TRP A 54 6.14 12.97 9.61
N PHE A 55 5.60 12.56 8.45
CA PHE A 55 4.56 11.54 8.39
C PHE A 55 5.03 10.19 8.97
N ALA A 56 6.25 9.76 8.66
CA ALA A 56 6.82 8.55 9.22
C ALA A 56 7.01 8.65 10.74
N LEU A 57 7.46 9.80 11.26
CA LEU A 57 7.62 10.01 12.69
C LEU A 57 6.28 9.91 13.44
N ILE A 58 5.25 10.60 12.96
CA ILE A 58 3.89 10.56 13.54
C ILE A 58 3.37 9.11 13.57
N LYS A 59 3.50 8.38 12.47
CA LYS A 59 3.08 6.97 12.36
C LYS A 59 3.76 6.08 13.39
N VAL A 60 5.08 6.17 13.51
CA VAL A 60 5.86 5.31 14.43
C VAL A 60 5.50 5.61 15.88
N LEU A 61 5.46 6.89 16.27
CA LEU A 61 5.13 7.29 17.64
C LEU A 61 3.71 6.86 18.01
N ALA A 62 2.76 7.00 17.10
CA ALA A 62 1.37 6.61 17.34
C ALA A 62 1.20 5.10 17.53
N ILE A 63 1.85 4.26 16.70
CA ILE A 63 1.76 2.80 16.85
C ILE A 63 2.42 2.36 18.16
N ILE A 64 3.60 2.91 18.51
CA ILE A 64 4.26 2.60 19.77
C ILE A 64 3.41 3.04 20.96
N GLY A 65 2.86 4.26 20.91
CA GLY A 65 1.98 4.79 21.96
C GLY A 65 0.71 3.95 22.13
N MET A 66 0.09 3.51 21.04
CA MET A 66 -1.06 2.63 21.04
C MET A 66 -0.75 1.27 21.68
N ILE A 67 0.37 0.64 21.30
CA ILE A 67 0.81 -0.63 21.87
C ILE A 67 1.06 -0.47 23.38
N ALA A 68 1.80 0.57 23.78
CA ALA A 68 2.09 0.84 25.18
C ALA A 68 0.82 1.10 26.01
N PHE A 69 -0.09 1.92 25.48
CA PHE A 69 -1.36 2.23 26.13
C PHE A 69 -2.26 0.99 26.22
N GLY A 70 -2.34 0.18 25.17
CA GLY A 70 -3.12 -1.04 25.19
C GLY A 70 -2.58 -2.10 26.15
N LEU A 71 -1.25 -2.26 26.24
CA LEU A 71 -0.63 -3.11 27.26
C LEU A 71 -0.90 -2.59 28.67
N TRP A 72 -0.83 -1.27 28.88
CA TRP A 72 -1.19 -0.66 30.16
C TRP A 72 -2.65 -0.95 30.54
N MET A 73 -3.60 -0.88 29.60
CA MET A 73 -5.00 -1.24 29.84
C MET A 73 -5.17 -2.73 30.18
N LEU A 74 -4.43 -3.62 29.49
CA LEU A 74 -4.47 -5.07 29.74
C LEU A 74 -3.93 -5.43 31.12
N PHE A 75 -2.74 -4.94 31.50
CA PHE A 75 -2.11 -5.28 32.77
C PHE A 75 -2.67 -4.48 33.96
N GLY A 76 -3.18 -3.27 33.71
CA GLY A 76 -3.77 -2.42 34.74
C GLY A 76 -5.22 -2.76 35.08
N GLY A 77 -5.86 -3.70 34.36
CA GLY A 77 -7.27 -4.05 34.55
C GLY A 77 -8.25 -2.97 34.08
N HIS A 78 -7.78 -1.97 33.33
CA HIS A 78 -8.58 -0.87 32.79
C HIS A 78 -9.19 -1.18 31.41
N GLY A 79 -8.90 -2.34 30.82
CA GLY A 79 -9.46 -2.79 29.54
C GLY A 79 -10.92 -3.23 29.57
N GLY A 80 -11.56 -3.22 30.74
CA GLY A 80 -12.91 -3.75 30.93
C GLY A 80 -12.97 -5.28 30.98
N SER A 81 -14.16 -5.83 31.21
CA SER A 81 -14.35 -7.28 31.42
C SER A 81 -14.07 -8.15 30.18
N LYS A 82 -14.05 -7.52 29.00
CA LYS A 82 -13.78 -8.19 27.73
C LYS A 82 -12.29 -8.27 27.40
N ALA A 83 -11.43 -7.51 28.07
CA ALA A 83 -10.00 -7.50 27.76
C ALA A 83 -9.29 -8.69 28.40
N GLY A 84 -8.53 -9.43 27.60
CA GLY A 84 -7.77 -10.60 28.04
C GLY A 84 -6.98 -11.23 26.90
N PHE A 85 -5.76 -11.72 27.21
CA PHE A 85 -4.93 -12.40 26.22
C PHE A 85 -5.58 -13.69 25.67
N ASP A 86 -6.50 -14.28 26.44
CA ASP A 86 -7.29 -15.42 26.00
C ASP A 86 -8.17 -15.11 24.78
N ASN A 87 -8.51 -13.84 24.52
CA ASN A 87 -9.26 -13.44 23.32
C ASN A 87 -8.60 -13.87 22.00
N LEU A 88 -7.27 -14.04 22.00
CA LEU A 88 -6.50 -14.48 20.82
C LEU A 88 -6.86 -15.92 20.38
N TRP A 89 -7.42 -16.75 21.26
CA TRP A 89 -7.78 -18.14 20.94
C TRP A 89 -9.13 -18.60 21.51
N LYS A 90 -9.79 -17.82 22.37
CA LYS A 90 -11.04 -18.20 23.02
C LYS A 90 -12.24 -18.26 22.07
N HIS A 91 -12.25 -17.43 21.04
CA HIS A 91 -13.35 -17.34 20.08
C HIS A 91 -13.09 -18.24 18.86
N GLY A 92 -13.09 -19.57 19.07
CA GLY A 92 -12.92 -20.57 18.01
C GLY A 92 -11.52 -21.14 17.82
N GLY A 93 -10.57 -20.85 18.73
CA GLY A 93 -9.18 -21.27 18.61
C GLY A 93 -8.32 -20.32 17.77
N PHE A 94 -7.04 -20.67 17.61
CA PHE A 94 -6.09 -19.87 16.80
C PHE A 94 -6.46 -19.82 15.31
N LEU A 95 -7.14 -20.85 14.80
CA LEU A 95 -7.66 -20.93 13.43
C LEU A 95 -9.19 -21.02 13.44
N ALA A 96 -9.85 -19.98 13.94
CA ALA A 96 -11.31 -19.95 14.12
C ALA A 96 -12.11 -20.21 12.83
N THR A 97 -11.59 -19.78 11.67
CA THR A 97 -12.18 -20.00 10.34
C THR A 97 -11.57 -21.20 9.60
N GLY A 98 -10.76 -22.01 10.29
CA GLY A 98 -9.97 -23.10 9.71
C GLY A 98 -8.94 -22.63 8.67
N TRP A 99 -8.33 -23.62 8.00
CA TRP A 99 -7.34 -23.38 6.93
C TRP A 99 -7.91 -22.60 5.75
N HIS A 100 -9.20 -22.79 5.45
CA HIS A 100 -9.85 -22.11 4.33
C HIS A 100 -9.87 -20.59 4.54
N GLY A 101 -10.28 -20.10 5.72
CA GLY A 101 -10.28 -18.66 6.01
C GLY A 101 -8.88 -18.06 6.06
N LEU A 102 -7.88 -18.81 6.56
CA LEU A 102 -6.48 -18.38 6.49
C LEU A 102 -6.03 -18.20 5.03
N ILE A 103 -6.31 -19.18 4.17
CA ILE A 103 -5.90 -19.13 2.76
C ILE A 103 -6.59 -17.96 2.05
N LEU A 104 -7.89 -17.75 2.26
CA LEU A 104 -8.61 -16.62 1.66
C LEU A 104 -8.10 -15.25 2.16
N SER A 105 -7.77 -15.14 3.45
CA SER A 105 -7.28 -13.88 4.01
C SER A 105 -5.92 -13.46 3.45
N LEU A 106 -5.10 -14.42 2.98
CA LEU A 106 -3.84 -14.12 2.28
C LEU A 106 -4.08 -13.16 1.11
N ALA A 107 -5.14 -13.35 0.32
CA ALA A 107 -5.43 -12.49 -0.83
C ALA A 107 -5.76 -11.04 -0.42
N VAL A 108 -6.43 -10.86 0.71
CA VAL A 108 -6.78 -9.53 1.25
C VAL A 108 -5.56 -8.84 1.86
N ILE A 109 -4.77 -9.57 2.65
CA ILE A 109 -3.59 -9.05 3.35
C ILE A 109 -2.49 -8.60 2.36
N MET A 110 -2.48 -9.12 1.13
CA MET A 110 -1.51 -8.72 0.10
C MET A 110 -1.46 -7.22 -0.16
N PHE A 111 -2.59 -6.51 -0.05
CA PHE A 111 -2.62 -5.05 -0.19
C PHE A 111 -1.70 -4.37 0.83
N SER A 112 -1.68 -4.85 2.07
CA SER A 112 -0.93 -4.26 3.18
C SER A 112 0.59 -4.31 2.98
N PHE A 113 1.08 -5.13 2.05
CA PHE A 113 2.50 -5.24 1.71
C PHE A 113 2.88 -4.47 0.44
N GLY A 114 1.95 -3.74 -0.18
CA GLY A 114 2.27 -2.87 -1.31
C GLY A 114 3.20 -1.72 -0.94
N GLY A 115 3.92 -1.22 -1.95
CA GLY A 115 4.88 -0.12 -1.76
C GLY A 115 6.31 -0.55 -1.44
N LEU A 116 6.59 -1.83 -1.23
CA LEU A 116 7.96 -2.34 -1.06
C LEU A 116 8.84 -2.05 -2.28
N GLU A 117 8.25 -2.03 -3.47
CA GLU A 117 8.89 -1.65 -4.73
C GLU A 117 9.37 -0.19 -4.76
N LEU A 118 8.84 0.68 -3.88
CA LEU A 118 9.30 2.07 -3.76
C LEU A 118 10.79 2.14 -3.40
N ILE A 119 11.28 1.18 -2.60
CA ILE A 119 12.70 1.08 -2.26
C ILE A 119 13.55 0.99 -3.54
N GLY A 120 13.10 0.21 -4.52
CA GLY A 120 13.78 0.07 -5.81
C GLY A 120 13.78 1.36 -6.64
N ILE A 121 12.68 2.12 -6.62
CA ILE A 121 12.59 3.41 -7.32
C ILE A 121 13.53 4.44 -6.67
N THR A 122 13.53 4.50 -5.34
CA THR A 122 14.40 5.43 -4.59
C THR A 122 15.87 5.03 -4.59
N ALA A 123 16.21 3.80 -4.97
CA ALA A 123 17.60 3.34 -5.00
C ALA A 123 18.48 4.15 -5.96
N ALA A 124 17.89 4.70 -7.02
CA ALA A 124 18.59 5.59 -7.96
C ALA A 124 18.96 6.95 -7.35
N GLU A 125 18.28 7.36 -6.28
CA GLU A 125 18.45 8.66 -5.61
C GLU A 125 19.05 8.52 -4.20
N ALA A 126 19.25 7.29 -3.73
CA ALA A 126 19.76 7.02 -2.39
C ALA A 126 21.26 7.32 -2.28
N GLN A 127 21.66 7.95 -1.18
CA GLN A 127 23.08 8.09 -0.84
C GLN A 127 23.64 6.71 -0.44
N ASN A 128 24.79 6.34 -0.99
CA ASN A 128 25.48 5.06 -0.73
C ASN A 128 24.55 3.83 -0.87
N PRO A 129 23.97 3.60 -2.06
CA PRO A 129 22.93 2.58 -2.27
C PRO A 129 23.39 1.16 -1.91
N GLU A 130 24.69 0.87 -2.02
CA GLU A 130 25.27 -0.43 -1.64
C GLU A 130 25.10 -0.77 -0.15
N LYS A 131 24.93 0.24 0.72
CA LYS A 131 24.72 0.06 2.17
C LYS A 131 23.29 0.39 2.58
N SER A 132 22.74 1.48 2.06
CA SER A 132 21.42 1.98 2.48
C SER A 132 20.29 1.06 2.03
N ILE A 133 20.35 0.49 0.82
CA ILE A 133 19.30 -0.38 0.29
C ILE A 133 19.23 -1.72 1.03
N PRO A 134 20.32 -2.49 1.23
CA PRO A 134 20.25 -3.73 2.01
C PRO A 134 19.77 -3.50 3.45
N LYS A 135 20.18 -2.40 4.08
CA LYS A 135 19.73 -2.03 5.43
C LYS A 135 18.23 -1.75 5.45
N ALA A 136 17.71 -0.98 4.51
CA ALA A 136 16.29 -0.68 4.41
C ALA A 136 15.45 -1.96 4.20
N VAL A 137 15.86 -2.83 3.27
CA VAL A 137 15.18 -4.11 2.99
C VAL A 137 15.11 -4.99 4.24
N ASN A 138 16.22 -5.15 4.97
CA ASN A 138 16.22 -5.98 6.18
C ASN A 138 15.41 -5.36 7.32
N GLN A 139 15.41 -4.02 7.44
CA GLN A 139 14.64 -3.32 8.47
C GLN A 139 13.13 -3.41 8.28
N VAL A 140 12.66 -3.52 7.03
CA VAL A 140 11.22 -3.68 6.72
C VAL A 140 10.63 -4.88 7.46
N VAL A 141 11.33 -6.03 7.49
CA VAL A 141 10.84 -7.25 8.15
C VAL A 141 10.60 -7.02 9.63
N TYR A 142 11.58 -6.46 10.35
CA TYR A 142 11.43 -6.16 11.77
C TYR A 142 10.34 -5.13 12.06
N ARG A 143 10.18 -4.13 11.18
CA ARG A 143 9.12 -3.12 11.31
C ARG A 143 7.73 -3.73 11.13
N ILE A 144 7.55 -4.66 10.19
CA ILE A 144 6.29 -5.39 10.02
C ILE A 144 5.99 -6.21 11.28
N LEU A 145 6.96 -6.97 11.79
CA LEU A 145 6.75 -7.77 13.01
C LEU A 145 6.36 -6.89 14.21
N LEU A 146 7.09 -5.79 14.42
CA LEU A 146 6.83 -4.90 15.56
C LEU A 146 5.50 -4.15 15.41
N PHE A 147 5.27 -3.50 14.26
CA PHE A 147 4.15 -2.59 14.11
C PHE A 147 2.85 -3.29 13.72
N TYR A 148 2.89 -4.33 12.87
CA TYR A 148 1.67 -5.02 12.45
C TYR A 148 1.29 -6.08 13.46
N ILE A 149 2.19 -7.05 13.70
CA ILE A 149 1.87 -8.17 14.58
C ILE A 149 1.74 -7.68 16.02
N GLY A 150 2.66 -6.82 16.49
CA GLY A 150 2.57 -6.25 17.83
C GLY A 150 1.28 -5.47 18.10
N SER A 151 0.86 -4.60 17.16
CA SER A 151 -0.39 -3.84 17.34
C SER A 151 -1.63 -4.72 17.27
N LEU A 152 -1.68 -5.69 16.36
CA LEU A 152 -2.80 -6.64 16.25
C LEU A 152 -2.91 -7.53 17.48
N VAL A 153 -1.81 -8.02 18.04
CA VAL A 153 -1.83 -8.83 19.27
C VAL A 153 -2.45 -8.05 20.42
N VAL A 154 -2.02 -6.80 20.64
CA VAL A 154 -2.58 -5.96 21.70
C VAL A 154 -4.05 -5.66 21.45
N LEU A 155 -4.41 -5.30 20.21
CA LEU A 155 -5.77 -4.94 19.85
C LEU A 155 -6.75 -6.11 19.99
N LEU A 156 -6.38 -7.30 19.52
CA LEU A 156 -7.21 -8.51 19.62
C LEU A 156 -7.23 -9.08 21.04
N ALA A 157 -6.22 -8.81 21.86
CA ALA A 157 -6.28 -9.10 23.30
C ALA A 157 -7.25 -8.15 24.03
N LEU A 158 -7.28 -6.88 23.65
CA LEU A 158 -8.18 -5.89 24.28
C LEU A 158 -9.65 -6.11 23.93
N TYR A 159 -9.95 -6.52 22.69
CA TYR A 159 -11.31 -6.59 22.21
C TYR A 159 -11.58 -7.86 21.39
N PRO A 160 -12.67 -8.60 21.67
CA PRO A 160 -13.02 -9.81 20.94
C PRO A 160 -13.14 -9.57 19.43
N TRP A 161 -12.42 -10.35 18.64
CA TRP A 161 -12.39 -10.19 17.18
C TRP A 161 -13.77 -10.34 16.52
N VAL A 162 -14.66 -11.12 17.14
CA VAL A 162 -16.04 -11.36 16.67
C VAL A 162 -16.94 -10.12 16.76
N GLU A 163 -16.56 -9.12 17.55
CA GLU A 163 -17.34 -7.87 17.72
C GLU A 163 -16.82 -6.74 16.81
N ILE A 164 -15.72 -6.96 16.08
CA ILE A 164 -15.14 -5.95 15.18
C ILE A 164 -16.01 -5.86 13.92
N LYS A 165 -16.61 -4.69 13.68
CA LYS A 165 -17.38 -4.42 12.45
C LYS A 165 -16.51 -3.86 11.34
N SER A 166 -16.99 -3.98 10.10
CA SER A 166 -16.31 -3.56 8.86
C SER A 166 -16.37 -2.07 8.56
N ASP A 167 -17.22 -1.32 9.25
CA ASP A 167 -17.73 -0.03 8.74
C ASP A 167 -16.81 1.14 9.10
N SER A 168 -15.84 0.92 9.99
CA SER A 168 -14.82 1.89 10.40
C SER A 168 -13.50 1.19 10.71
N SER A 169 -12.42 1.95 10.90
CA SER A 169 -11.13 1.39 11.34
C SER A 169 -11.29 0.61 12.66
N PRO A 170 -10.88 -0.67 12.72
CA PRO A 170 -10.91 -1.46 13.95
C PRO A 170 -10.13 -0.82 15.11
N PHE A 171 -9.02 -0.15 14.79
CA PHE A 171 -8.24 0.59 15.78
C PHE A 171 -9.06 1.69 16.45
N VAL A 172 -9.78 2.48 15.65
CA VAL A 172 -10.59 3.58 16.16
C VAL A 172 -11.79 3.04 16.92
N MET A 173 -12.47 2.03 16.36
CA MET A 173 -13.64 1.39 16.95
C MET A 173 -13.37 0.85 18.35
N ILE A 174 -12.26 0.14 18.54
CA ILE A 174 -11.96 -0.49 19.81
C ILE A 174 -11.73 0.54 20.90
N PHE A 175 -10.91 1.57 20.64
CA PHE A 175 -10.68 2.62 21.64
C PHE A 175 -11.91 3.50 21.87
N HIS A 176 -12.76 3.69 20.86
CA HIS A 176 -14.05 4.37 21.03
C HIS A 176 -15.00 3.56 21.92
N ASN A 177 -15.07 2.23 21.73
CA ASN A 177 -15.90 1.34 22.55
C ASN A 177 -15.36 1.11 23.97
N LEU A 178 -14.11 1.49 24.22
CA LEU A 178 -13.48 1.52 25.55
C LEU A 178 -13.58 2.92 26.20
N ASP A 179 -14.50 3.76 25.74
CA ASP A 179 -14.74 5.14 26.20
C ASP A 179 -13.51 6.06 26.09
N SER A 180 -12.53 5.71 25.25
CA SER A 180 -11.31 6.48 25.02
C SER A 180 -11.39 7.28 23.72
N ASN A 181 -12.38 8.17 23.63
CA ASN A 181 -12.66 8.97 22.43
C ASN A 181 -11.47 9.84 21.99
N LEU A 182 -10.66 10.31 22.95
CA LEU A 182 -9.44 11.08 22.67
C LEU A 182 -8.41 10.22 21.92
N VAL A 183 -8.20 8.98 22.38
CA VAL A 183 -7.30 8.02 21.74
C VAL A 183 -7.84 7.59 20.39
N ALA A 184 -9.14 7.28 20.29
CA ALA A 184 -9.80 6.94 19.04
C ALA A 184 -9.64 8.06 17.98
N SER A 185 -9.88 9.32 18.36
CA SER A 185 -9.69 10.48 17.50
C SER A 185 -8.23 10.67 17.08
N ALA A 186 -7.28 10.55 18.01
CA ALA A 186 -5.85 10.66 17.71
C ALA A 186 -5.38 9.56 16.75
N LEU A 187 -5.86 8.32 16.92
CA LEU A 187 -5.56 7.20 16.03
C LEU A 187 -6.18 7.41 14.64
N ASN A 188 -7.40 7.90 14.56
CA ASN A 188 -8.03 8.22 13.29
C ASN A 188 -7.23 9.29 12.52
N PHE A 189 -6.72 10.31 13.22
CA PHE A 189 -5.82 11.31 12.65
C PHE A 189 -4.52 10.69 12.12
N VAL A 190 -3.89 9.80 12.89
CA VAL A 190 -2.67 9.11 12.46
C VAL A 190 -2.92 8.25 11.22
N ILE A 191 -4.05 7.53 11.16
CA ILE A 191 -4.41 6.69 10.01
C ILE A 191 -4.68 7.55 8.78
N LEU A 192 -5.35 8.70 8.94
CA LEU A 192 -5.51 9.68 7.87
C LEU A 192 -4.14 10.16 7.35
N VAL A 193 -3.22 10.56 8.24
CA VAL A 193 -1.86 10.98 7.87
C VAL A 193 -1.10 9.84 7.18
N ALA A 194 -1.27 8.60 7.63
CA ALA A 194 -0.67 7.43 7.00
C ALA A 194 -1.16 7.26 5.56
N SER A 195 -2.47 7.38 5.33
CA SER A 195 -3.09 7.27 4.01
C SER A 195 -2.63 8.38 3.06
N LEU A 196 -2.61 9.63 3.53
CA LEU A 196 -2.10 10.77 2.75
C LEU A 196 -0.62 10.65 2.40
N SER A 197 0.19 10.05 3.29
CA SER A 197 1.60 9.74 3.03
C SER A 197 1.78 8.66 1.96
N VAL A 198 0.96 7.60 1.97
CA VAL A 198 0.98 6.59 0.89
C VAL A 198 0.58 7.25 -0.44
N TYR A 199 -0.43 8.11 -0.43
CA TYR A 199 -0.82 8.85 -1.63
C TYR A 199 0.30 9.74 -2.16
N ASN A 200 0.92 10.53 -1.30
CA ASN A 200 2.07 11.39 -1.62
C ASN A 200 3.24 10.59 -2.24
N SER A 201 3.57 9.43 -1.66
CA SER A 201 4.55 8.48 -2.20
C SER A 201 4.16 7.91 -3.56
N GLY A 202 2.87 7.66 -3.79
CA GLY A 202 2.33 7.23 -5.08
C GLY A 202 2.46 8.32 -6.16
N VAL A 203 2.14 9.57 -5.82
CA VAL A 203 2.29 10.74 -6.70
C VAL A 203 3.76 10.92 -7.11
N TYR A 204 4.67 10.85 -6.13
CA TYR A 204 6.10 10.84 -6.36
C TYR A 204 6.48 9.74 -7.36
N SER A 205 6.13 8.49 -7.08
CA SER A 205 6.53 7.32 -7.87
C SER A 205 6.01 7.36 -9.30
N ASN A 206 4.73 7.68 -9.49
CA ASN A 206 4.10 7.78 -10.81
C ASN A 206 4.84 8.75 -11.71
N SER A 207 5.15 9.93 -11.19
CA SER A 207 5.81 10.97 -11.96
C SER A 207 7.23 10.56 -12.42
N ARG A 208 8.00 9.85 -11.58
CA ARG A 208 9.36 9.38 -11.90
C ARG A 208 9.35 8.18 -12.85
N MET A 209 8.45 7.23 -12.66
CA MET A 209 8.32 6.08 -13.56
C MET A 209 7.93 6.53 -14.97
N LEU A 210 6.94 7.42 -15.08
CA LEU A 210 6.47 7.92 -16.36
C LEU A 210 7.53 8.79 -17.06
N PHE A 211 8.25 9.62 -16.30
CA PHE A 211 9.44 10.31 -16.78
C PHE A 211 10.51 9.33 -17.29
N GLY A 212 10.86 8.30 -16.51
CA GLY A 212 11.84 7.28 -16.91
C GLY A 212 11.47 6.54 -18.19
N LEU A 213 10.20 6.18 -18.36
CA LEU A 213 9.69 5.59 -19.60
C LEU A 213 9.83 6.54 -20.79
N SER A 214 9.59 7.83 -20.60
CA SER A 214 9.71 8.83 -21.67
C SER A 214 11.16 9.05 -22.11
N VAL A 215 12.11 9.03 -21.17
CA VAL A 215 13.56 9.11 -21.46
C VAL A 215 14.03 7.88 -22.24
N GLN A 216 13.47 6.71 -21.95
CA GLN A 216 13.75 5.46 -22.67
C GLN A 216 13.04 5.35 -24.02
N GLY A 217 12.23 6.34 -24.42
CA GLY A 217 11.46 6.31 -25.67
C GLY A 217 10.20 5.46 -25.63
N ASN A 218 9.82 4.94 -24.46
CA ASN A 218 8.63 4.10 -24.25
C ASN A 218 7.37 4.90 -23.87
N ALA A 219 7.48 6.23 -23.74
CA ALA A 219 6.36 7.14 -23.51
C ALA A 219 6.55 8.47 -24.29
N PRO A 220 5.49 9.26 -24.52
CA PRO A 220 5.57 10.52 -25.26
C PRO A 220 6.67 11.47 -24.77
N LYS A 221 7.44 12.05 -25.69
CA LYS A 221 8.60 12.92 -25.39
C LYS A 221 8.28 14.13 -24.51
N PHE A 222 7.04 14.63 -24.53
CA PHE A 222 6.66 15.78 -23.70
C PHE A 222 6.70 15.46 -22.20
N LEU A 223 6.62 14.19 -21.81
CA LEU A 223 6.70 13.72 -20.42
C LEU A 223 8.14 13.75 -19.88
N ALA A 224 9.14 13.84 -20.76
CA ALA A 224 10.56 13.97 -20.39
C ALA A 224 10.93 15.41 -19.98
N ARG A 225 9.99 16.37 -20.06
CA ARG A 225 10.26 17.75 -19.67
C ARG A 225 10.24 17.89 -18.14
N VAL A 226 11.34 18.40 -17.59
CA VAL A 226 11.47 18.75 -16.17
C VAL A 226 11.42 20.26 -15.99
N SER A 227 10.82 20.71 -14.89
CA SER A 227 10.84 22.13 -14.50
C SER A 227 12.22 22.54 -13.99
N LYS A 228 12.44 23.85 -13.84
CA LYS A 228 13.67 24.41 -13.21
C LYS A 228 13.94 23.87 -11.80
N ARG A 229 12.90 23.32 -11.13
CA ARG A 229 12.97 22.74 -9.78
C ARG A 229 13.16 21.21 -9.78
N GLY A 230 13.40 20.60 -10.96
CA GLY A 230 13.62 19.16 -11.10
C GLY A 230 12.34 18.30 -11.07
N VAL A 231 11.15 18.91 -11.10
CA VAL A 231 9.87 18.18 -11.09
C VAL A 231 9.44 17.87 -12.54
N PRO A 232 9.10 16.60 -12.89
CA PRO A 232 8.50 16.25 -14.18
C PRO A 232 7.01 16.62 -14.21
N VAL A 233 6.71 17.91 -14.39
CA VAL A 233 5.36 18.49 -14.24
C VAL A 233 4.33 17.82 -15.15
N ASN A 234 4.67 17.52 -16.40
CA ASN A 234 3.73 16.91 -17.34
C ASN A 234 3.33 15.48 -16.91
N SER A 235 4.29 14.72 -16.40
CA SER A 235 4.04 13.37 -15.87
C SER A 235 3.18 13.40 -14.61
N LEU A 236 3.42 14.41 -13.76
CA LEU A 236 2.62 14.65 -12.56
C LEU A 236 1.18 15.02 -12.93
N LEU A 237 0.97 15.99 -13.83
CA LEU A 237 -0.36 16.42 -14.26
C LEU A 237 -1.15 15.30 -14.93
N LEU A 238 -0.52 14.53 -15.84
CA LEU A 238 -1.21 13.41 -16.48
C LEU A 238 -1.64 12.35 -15.46
N SER A 239 -0.76 11.99 -14.54
CA SER A 239 -1.08 11.05 -13.46
C SER A 239 -2.16 11.61 -12.53
N GLY A 240 -2.11 12.91 -12.24
CA GLY A 240 -3.10 13.63 -11.44
C GLY A 240 -4.48 13.64 -12.09
N ILE A 241 -4.57 13.93 -13.39
CA ILE A 241 -5.84 13.88 -14.16
C ILE A 241 -6.47 12.50 -14.06
N ILE A 242 -5.69 11.44 -14.29
CA ILE A 242 -6.22 10.07 -14.18
C ILE A 242 -6.64 9.80 -12.73
N THR A 243 -5.83 10.17 -11.74
CA THR A 243 -6.16 9.99 -10.33
C THR A 243 -7.43 10.75 -9.93
N SER A 244 -7.69 11.93 -10.51
CA SER A 244 -8.88 12.74 -10.20
C SER A 244 -10.21 12.03 -10.50
N LEU A 245 -10.20 10.99 -11.35
CA LEU A 245 -11.36 10.13 -11.58
C LEU A 245 -11.87 9.47 -10.29
N VAL A 246 -11.03 9.36 -9.24
CA VAL A 246 -11.46 8.90 -7.92
C VAL A 246 -12.58 9.75 -7.32
N VAL A 247 -12.58 11.07 -7.61
CA VAL A 247 -13.61 11.99 -7.09
C VAL A 247 -14.95 11.64 -7.70
N VAL A 248 -14.97 11.39 -9.02
CA VAL A 248 -16.17 10.95 -9.74
C VAL A 248 -16.61 9.57 -9.24
N LEU A 249 -15.66 8.65 -9.04
CA LEU A 249 -15.96 7.31 -8.54
C LEU A 249 -16.58 7.35 -7.13
N ASN A 250 -16.05 8.18 -6.23
CA ASN A 250 -16.61 8.35 -4.88
C ASN A 250 -17.97 9.05 -4.88
N TYR A 251 -18.21 9.92 -5.86
CA TYR A 251 -19.51 10.55 -6.03
C TYR A 251 -20.58 9.55 -6.50
N LEU A 252 -20.23 8.68 -7.45
CA LEU A 252 -21.16 7.71 -8.05
C LEU A 252 -21.35 6.44 -7.21
N LEU A 253 -20.28 5.94 -6.58
CA LEU A 253 -20.25 4.64 -5.89
C LEU A 253 -19.57 4.77 -4.49
N PRO A 254 -20.10 5.60 -3.58
CA PRO A 254 -19.42 5.92 -2.31
C PRO A 254 -19.12 4.70 -1.42
N HIS A 255 -19.98 3.68 -1.43
CA HIS A 255 -19.81 2.47 -0.59
C HIS A 255 -18.94 1.39 -1.25
N GLU A 256 -18.91 1.33 -2.58
CA GLU A 256 -18.22 0.26 -3.32
C GLU A 256 -16.84 0.69 -3.85
N ALA A 257 -16.60 2.00 -3.97
CA ALA A 257 -15.37 2.56 -4.55
C ALA A 257 -14.11 1.99 -3.92
N LEU A 258 -14.04 1.94 -2.58
CA LEU A 258 -12.86 1.43 -1.88
C LEU A 258 -12.61 -0.04 -2.21
N GLY A 259 -13.63 -0.90 -2.09
CA GLY A 259 -13.51 -2.34 -2.35
C GLY A 259 -13.07 -2.63 -3.79
N LEU A 260 -13.68 -1.94 -4.76
CA LEU A 260 -13.31 -2.06 -6.18
C LEU A 260 -11.86 -1.64 -6.43
N LEU A 261 -11.46 -0.49 -5.90
CA LEU A 261 -10.10 0.03 -6.05
C LEU A 261 -9.08 -0.90 -5.40
N MET A 262 -9.35 -1.41 -4.20
CA MET A 262 -8.50 -2.37 -3.49
C MET A 262 -8.30 -3.65 -4.31
N ALA A 263 -9.38 -4.21 -4.87
CA ALA A 263 -9.30 -5.39 -5.73
C ALA A 263 -8.43 -5.14 -6.97
N LEU A 264 -8.58 -3.99 -7.62
CA LEU A 264 -7.75 -3.60 -8.77
C LEU A 264 -6.28 -3.35 -8.38
N VAL A 265 -6.04 -2.75 -7.21
CA VAL A 265 -4.68 -2.57 -6.68
C VAL A 265 -4.00 -3.92 -6.51
N VAL A 266 -4.61 -4.85 -5.77
CA VAL A 266 -4.04 -6.19 -5.53
C VAL A 266 -3.74 -6.88 -6.86
N ALA A 267 -4.67 -6.84 -7.82
CA ALA A 267 -4.46 -7.40 -9.15
C ALA A 267 -3.21 -6.81 -9.85
N THR A 268 -3.11 -5.47 -9.90
CA THR A 268 -1.95 -4.82 -10.54
C THR A 268 -0.64 -5.02 -9.78
N LEU A 269 -0.71 -5.23 -8.46
CA LEU A 269 0.43 -5.47 -7.59
C LEU A 269 1.00 -6.88 -7.79
N LEU A 270 0.14 -7.90 -7.92
CA LEU A 270 0.55 -9.25 -8.32
C LEU A 270 1.29 -9.22 -9.66
N LEU A 271 0.71 -8.55 -10.66
CA LEU A 271 1.34 -8.42 -11.97
C LEU A 271 2.72 -7.76 -11.88
N ASN A 272 2.83 -6.67 -11.12
CA ASN A 272 4.09 -5.96 -10.93
C ASN A 272 5.16 -6.85 -10.27
N TRP A 273 4.82 -7.56 -9.20
CA TRP A 273 5.76 -8.42 -8.49
C TRP A 273 6.16 -9.66 -9.29
N ILE A 274 5.24 -10.28 -10.04
CA ILE A 274 5.57 -11.35 -10.98
C ILE A 274 6.59 -10.85 -12.01
N MET A 275 6.35 -9.67 -12.59
CA MET A 275 7.27 -9.06 -13.55
C MET A 275 8.63 -8.75 -12.95
N ILE A 276 8.70 -8.26 -11.71
CA ILE A 276 9.95 -8.04 -10.97
C ILE A 276 10.70 -9.36 -10.76
N CYS A 277 10.03 -10.42 -10.29
CA CYS A 277 10.65 -11.73 -10.09
C CYS A 277 11.19 -12.32 -11.39
N MET A 278 10.42 -12.24 -12.47
CA MET A 278 10.83 -12.71 -13.80
C MET A 278 12.01 -11.90 -14.34
N ALA A 279 11.98 -10.57 -14.22
CA ALA A 279 13.08 -9.70 -14.63
C ALA A 279 14.34 -10.00 -13.82
N HIS A 280 14.21 -10.20 -12.50
CA HIS A 280 15.32 -10.54 -11.63
C HIS A 280 15.95 -11.91 -11.98
N LEU A 281 15.14 -12.93 -12.28
CA LEU A 281 15.63 -14.24 -12.75
C LEU A 281 16.45 -14.11 -14.05
N LYS A 282 15.91 -13.39 -15.05
CA LYS A 282 16.58 -13.15 -16.33
C LYS A 282 17.86 -12.33 -16.15
N PHE A 283 17.82 -11.29 -15.33
CA PHE A 283 18.98 -10.46 -15.01
C PHE A 283 20.10 -11.27 -14.36
N ARG A 284 19.76 -12.10 -13.35
CA ARG A 284 20.75 -12.95 -12.68
C ARG A 284 21.36 -13.98 -13.62
N ALA A 285 20.56 -14.59 -14.49
CA ALA A 285 21.06 -15.50 -15.52
C ALA A 285 22.03 -14.78 -16.48
N ALA A 286 21.70 -13.56 -16.91
CA ALA A 286 22.58 -12.76 -17.77
C ALA A 286 23.88 -12.33 -17.08
N GLN A 287 23.85 -11.96 -15.79
CA GLN A 287 25.06 -11.58 -15.05
C GLN A 287 25.97 -12.79 -14.77
N ARG A 288 25.39 -13.97 -14.47
CA ARG A 288 26.15 -15.22 -14.35
C ARG A 288 26.89 -15.56 -15.63
N ARG A 289 26.26 -15.36 -16.80
CA ARG A 289 26.92 -15.53 -18.12
C ARG A 289 28.09 -14.57 -18.32
N LYS A 290 28.12 -13.43 -17.62
CA LYS A 290 29.21 -12.44 -17.63
C LYS A 290 30.22 -12.64 -16.49
N GLY A 291 30.14 -13.73 -15.73
CA GLY A 291 31.02 -14.01 -14.59
C GLY A 291 30.82 -13.09 -13.38
N ARG A 292 29.70 -12.36 -13.30
CA ARG A 292 29.42 -11.42 -12.20
C ARG A 292 28.44 -12.04 -11.20
N GLU A 293 28.80 -12.02 -9.91
CA GLU A 293 27.90 -12.40 -8.82
C GLU A 293 27.21 -11.18 -8.18
N SER A 294 26.01 -11.39 -7.63
CA SER A 294 25.31 -10.37 -6.86
C SER A 294 25.96 -10.18 -5.48
N LYS A 295 26.26 -8.92 -5.11
CA LYS A 295 26.79 -8.55 -3.78
C LYS A 295 25.77 -8.82 -2.66
N PHE A 296 24.48 -8.69 -2.95
CA PHE A 296 23.39 -9.01 -2.03
C PHE A 296 22.73 -10.33 -2.42
N LYS A 297 22.80 -11.33 -1.55
CA LYS A 297 22.21 -12.66 -1.76
C LYS A 297 20.95 -12.78 -0.90
N ALA A 298 19.79 -12.89 -1.55
CA ALA A 298 18.54 -13.18 -0.85
C ALA A 298 18.55 -14.61 -0.30
N LEU A 299 17.83 -14.82 0.81
CA LEU A 299 17.62 -16.15 1.39
C LEU A 299 17.04 -17.10 0.32
N LEU A 300 17.58 -18.32 0.24
CA LEU A 300 17.18 -19.35 -0.73
C LEU A 300 17.30 -18.97 -2.22
N ALA A 301 18.10 -17.97 -2.59
CA ALA A 301 18.22 -17.56 -4.00
C ALA A 301 18.94 -18.62 -4.87
N PRO A 302 18.39 -19.08 -6.03
CA PRO A 302 17.27 -18.50 -6.80
C PRO A 302 15.89 -19.10 -6.51
N ALA A 303 15.80 -20.16 -5.71
CA ALA A 303 14.54 -20.84 -5.40
C ALA A 303 13.49 -19.87 -4.82
N SER A 304 13.93 -18.83 -4.09
CA SER A 304 13.04 -17.79 -3.57
C SER A 304 12.23 -17.04 -4.63
N ASN A 305 12.79 -16.77 -5.82
CA ASN A 305 12.01 -16.13 -6.90
C ASN A 305 10.91 -17.07 -7.42
N TYR A 306 11.21 -18.37 -7.58
CA TYR A 306 10.22 -19.35 -8.04
C TYR A 306 9.12 -19.56 -7.01
N PHE A 307 9.49 -19.65 -5.73
CA PHE A 307 8.53 -19.71 -4.63
C PHE A 307 7.63 -18.47 -4.61
N CYS A 308 8.20 -17.28 -4.78
CA CYS A 308 7.43 -16.04 -4.85
C CYS A 308 6.44 -16.05 -6.03
N ILE A 309 6.88 -16.44 -7.24
CA ILE A 309 5.99 -16.55 -8.40
C ILE A 309 4.86 -17.57 -8.14
N ALA A 310 5.18 -18.73 -7.58
CA ALA A 310 4.18 -19.74 -7.24
C ALA A 310 3.16 -19.22 -6.22
N PHE A 311 3.63 -18.53 -5.17
CA PHE A 311 2.77 -17.88 -4.18
C PHE A 311 1.87 -16.81 -4.80
N LEU A 312 2.40 -15.94 -5.66
CA LEU A 312 1.59 -14.94 -6.37
C LEU A 312 0.57 -15.57 -7.32
N GLY A 313 0.92 -16.71 -7.94
CA GLY A 313 -0.01 -17.52 -8.73
C GLY A 313 -1.14 -18.11 -7.89
N LEU A 314 -0.85 -18.59 -6.68
CA LEU A 314 -1.85 -19.02 -5.70
C LEU A 314 -2.79 -17.88 -5.34
N ILE A 315 -2.25 -16.69 -5.01
CA ILE A 315 -3.09 -15.52 -4.70
C ILE A 315 -4.00 -15.17 -5.88
N LEU A 316 -3.48 -15.17 -7.11
CA LEU A 316 -4.29 -14.91 -8.29
C LEU A 316 -5.45 -15.92 -8.43
N ALA A 317 -5.19 -17.20 -8.17
CA ALA A 317 -6.23 -18.23 -8.18
C ALA A 317 -7.30 -17.99 -7.09
N LEU A 318 -6.89 -17.56 -5.89
CA LEU A 318 -7.81 -17.21 -4.81
C LEU A 318 -8.64 -15.96 -5.13
N MET A 319 -8.05 -14.96 -5.80
CA MET A 319 -8.82 -13.80 -6.23
C MET A 319 -9.96 -14.20 -7.19
N CYS A 320 -9.78 -15.23 -8.01
CA CYS A 320 -10.84 -15.75 -8.88
C CYS A 320 -12.01 -16.39 -8.09
N THR A 321 -11.79 -16.84 -6.85
CA THR A 321 -12.84 -17.45 -6.01
C THR A 321 -13.55 -16.43 -5.11
N ILE A 322 -12.98 -15.25 -4.90
CA ILE A 322 -13.54 -14.20 -4.04
C ILE A 322 -14.40 -13.26 -4.90
N ASP A 323 -15.71 -13.19 -4.66
CA ASP A 323 -16.64 -12.43 -5.53
C ASP A 323 -16.23 -10.97 -5.74
N GLY A 324 -15.79 -10.27 -4.69
CA GLY A 324 -15.35 -8.87 -4.77
C GLY A 324 -14.01 -8.66 -5.50
N MET A 325 -13.21 -9.70 -5.71
CA MET A 325 -11.91 -9.64 -6.39
C MET A 325 -11.89 -10.33 -7.75
N ARG A 326 -12.88 -11.20 -8.02
CA ARG A 326 -12.95 -12.06 -9.20
C ARG A 326 -12.90 -11.26 -10.49
N LEU A 327 -13.66 -10.18 -10.57
CA LEU A 327 -13.68 -9.32 -11.77
C LEU A 327 -12.27 -8.77 -12.06
N SER A 328 -11.60 -8.22 -11.05
CA SER A 328 -10.24 -7.68 -11.18
C SER A 328 -9.22 -8.74 -11.59
N ALA A 329 -9.37 -9.98 -11.12
CA ALA A 329 -8.51 -11.09 -11.51
C ALA A 329 -8.73 -11.53 -12.97
N ILE A 330 -9.98 -11.62 -13.42
CA ILE A 330 -10.33 -11.99 -14.81
C ILE A 330 -9.90 -10.90 -15.80
N LEU A 331 -9.92 -9.63 -15.39
CA LEU A 331 -9.47 -8.51 -16.22
C LEU A 331 -7.94 -8.47 -16.40
N LEU A 332 -7.15 -9.13 -15.56
CA LEU A 332 -5.69 -9.11 -15.67
C LEU A 332 -5.17 -9.69 -17.01
N PRO A 333 -5.55 -10.89 -17.45
CA PRO A 333 -5.17 -11.40 -18.77
C PRO A 333 -5.58 -10.47 -19.92
N VAL A 334 -6.77 -9.89 -19.85
CA VAL A 334 -7.26 -8.92 -20.86
C VAL A 334 -6.36 -7.69 -20.89
N TRP A 335 -5.98 -7.17 -19.73
CA TRP A 335 -5.07 -6.05 -19.60
C TRP A 335 -3.67 -6.37 -20.12
N ILE A 336 -3.13 -7.55 -19.84
CA ILE A 336 -1.84 -8.02 -20.36
C ILE A 336 -1.89 -8.10 -21.89
N LEU A 337 -2.96 -8.68 -22.45
CA LEU A 337 -3.14 -8.78 -23.89
C LEU A 337 -3.23 -7.39 -24.53
N PHE A 338 -3.98 -6.48 -23.93
CA PHE A 338 -4.07 -5.08 -24.36
C PHE A 338 -2.69 -4.42 -24.37
N LEU A 339 -1.91 -4.53 -23.28
CA LEU A 339 -0.55 -4.00 -23.21
C LEU A 339 0.38 -4.62 -24.25
N PHE A 340 0.25 -5.92 -24.52
CA PHE A 340 1.04 -6.61 -25.54
C PHE A 340 0.73 -6.11 -26.95
N ILE A 341 -0.57 -5.94 -27.28
CA ILE A 341 -1.02 -5.38 -28.55
C ILE A 341 -0.51 -3.94 -28.70
N ALA A 342 -0.70 -3.10 -27.67
CA ALA A 342 -0.22 -1.72 -27.66
C ALA A 342 1.30 -1.65 -27.86
N PHE A 343 2.06 -2.50 -27.17
CA PHE A 343 3.52 -2.60 -27.35
C PHE A 343 3.90 -2.98 -28.78
N LYS A 344 3.22 -3.95 -29.38
CA LYS A 344 3.46 -4.36 -30.78
C LYS A 344 3.18 -3.24 -31.79
N LEU A 345 2.10 -2.47 -31.58
CA LEU A 345 1.72 -1.37 -32.47
C LEU A 345 2.62 -0.14 -32.32
N LEU A 346 3.03 0.18 -31.09
CA LEU A 346 3.86 1.36 -30.79
C LEU A 346 5.34 1.14 -31.07
N ARG A 347 5.81 -0.11 -31.07
CA ARG A 347 7.18 -0.45 -31.43
C ARG A 347 7.34 -0.26 -32.94
N ARG A 348 7.88 0.90 -33.34
CA ARG A 348 8.36 1.09 -34.70
C ARG A 348 9.34 -0.04 -35.02
N PRO A 349 9.20 -0.74 -36.17
CA PRO A 349 10.21 -1.71 -36.60
C PRO A 349 11.56 -0.99 -36.63
N ALA A 350 12.53 -1.60 -35.96
CA ALA A 350 13.89 -1.08 -35.84
C ALA A 350 14.64 -1.21 -37.17
#